data_AF-A0A1Q6A2A9-F1
#
_entry.id   AF-A0A1Q6A2A9-F1
#
_cell.length_a   1.000
_cell.length_b   1.000
_cell.length_c   1.000
_cell.angle_alpha   90.00
_cell.angle_beta   90.00
_cell.angle_gamma   90.00
#
_symmetry.space_group_name_H-M   'P 1'
#
loop_
_entity.id
_entity.type
_entity.pdbx_description
1 polymer ?
#
loop_
_entity_poly.entity_id
_entity_poly.type
_entity_poly.pdbx_seq_one_letter_code
_entity_poly.pdbx_strand_id
1 'polypeptide(L)'
;MENYPITISVDKEIHHFEVGEYAHHDDDKCKYRVYENGAYVASFTPDDHDFLQICQNPGNVGEQILHFLADKIEAHHPHGINDNIRKLKL
;
A
#
# COMPACT_ATOMS: atom_id res chain seq x y z
N MET A 1 4.80 -0.06 -16.58
CA MET A 1 4.51 -0.21 -15.14
C MET A 1 5.13 0.99 -14.46
N GLU A 2 4.28 1.91 -14.00
CA GLU A 2 4.72 3.05 -13.20
C GLU A 2 4.71 2.59 -11.74
N ASN A 3 5.91 2.48 -11.17
CA ASN A 3 6.04 2.28 -9.73
C ASN A 3 6.14 3.66 -9.09
N TYR A 4 5.47 3.86 -7.95
CA TYR A 4 5.57 5.10 -7.19
C TYR A 4 6.15 4.83 -5.80
N PRO A 5 7.09 5.67 -5.34
CA PRO A 5 7.65 5.55 -4.01
C PRO A 5 6.64 6.03 -2.96
N ILE A 6 6.48 5.27 -1.88
CA ILE A 6 5.73 5.63 -0.68
C ILE A 6 6.71 5.71 0.48
N THR A 7 6.70 6.83 1.18
CA THR A 7 7.47 7.00 2.42
C THR A 7 6.54 7.01 3.62
N ILE A 8 6.80 6.14 4.59
CA ILE A 8 6.04 6.06 5.84
C ILE A 8 7.00 6.32 6.99
N SER A 9 6.61 7.22 7.90
CA SER A 9 7.35 7.48 9.13
C SER A 9 6.62 6.86 10.31
N VAL A 10 7.18 5.80 10.91
CA VAL A 10 6.65 5.13 12.10
C VAL A 10 7.70 5.20 13.20
N ASP A 11 7.32 5.60 14.41
CA ASP A 11 8.21 5.59 15.60
C ASP A 11 9.61 6.23 15.42
N LYS A 12 9.69 7.27 14.57
CA LYS A 12 10.92 8.00 14.15
C LYS A 12 11.81 7.26 13.14
N GLU A 13 11.42 6.09 12.68
CA GLU A 13 12.02 5.40 11.56
C GLU A 13 11.29 5.77 10.26
N ILE A 14 12.05 5.99 9.20
CA ILE A 14 11.53 6.33 7.88
C ILE A 14 11.69 5.10 7.00
N HIS A 15 10.57 4.51 6.62
CA HIS A 15 10.51 3.38 5.72
C HIS A 15 10.23 3.86 4.30
N HIS A 16 11.07 3.39 3.36
CA HIS A 16 10.94 3.70 1.94
C HIS A 16 10.42 2.47 1.22
N PHE A 17 9.18 2.58 0.75
CA PHE A 17 8.52 1.55 -0.01
C PHE A 17 8.36 1.98 -1.47
N GLU A 18 8.29 1.02 -2.35
CA GLU A 18 7.99 1.20 -3.77
C GLU A 18 6.77 0.35 -4.10
N VAL A 19 5.72 0.98 -4.60
CA VAL A 19 4.49 0.28 -4.98
C VAL A 19 4.38 0.28 -6.49
N GLY A 20 4.22 -0.92 -7.07
CA GLY A 20 3.91 -1.10 -8.48
C GLY A 20 2.52 -1.71 -8.65
N GLU A 21 1.74 -1.18 -9.59
CA GLU A 21 0.51 -1.81 -10.07
C GLU A 21 0.86 -2.85 -11.14
N TYR A 22 0.53 -4.11 -10.88
CA TYR A 22 0.76 -5.23 -11.80
C TYR A 22 -0.58 -5.77 -12.28
N ALA A 23 -1.00 -5.37 -13.48
CA ALA A 23 -2.11 -5.98 -14.18
C ALA A 23 -1.60 -7.23 -14.93
N HIS A 24 -1.49 -8.38 -14.25
CA HIS A 24 -1.15 -9.62 -14.93
C HIS A 24 -2.30 -10.63 -14.88
N HIS A 25 -2.59 -11.14 -16.08
CA HIS A 25 -3.68 -12.00 -16.53
C HIS A 25 -3.72 -13.43 -15.95
N ASP A 26 -2.98 -13.71 -14.89
CA ASP A 26 -2.81 -15.06 -14.35
C ASP A 26 -3.15 -15.01 -12.87
N ASP A 27 -4.32 -15.57 -12.49
CA ASP A 27 -4.75 -16.25 -11.25
C ASP A 27 -4.31 -15.74 -9.85
N ASP A 28 -3.38 -14.81 -9.78
CA ASP A 28 -2.74 -14.25 -8.61
C ASP A 28 -3.48 -12.96 -8.28
N LYS A 29 -4.35 -13.06 -7.29
CA LYS A 29 -5.29 -12.01 -6.88
C LYS A 29 -4.58 -10.68 -6.55
N CYS A 30 -3.27 -10.66 -6.33
CA CYS A 30 -2.54 -9.48 -5.87
C CYS A 30 -2.22 -8.45 -6.99
N LYS A 31 -3.03 -7.38 -7.07
CA LYS A 31 -2.88 -6.28 -8.04
C LYS A 31 -1.72 -5.30 -7.74
N TYR A 32 -1.42 -5.04 -6.47
CA TYR A 32 -0.36 -4.11 -6.07
C TYR A 32 0.76 -4.86 -5.35
N ARG A 33 2.01 -4.55 -5.68
CA ARG A 33 3.19 -5.14 -5.04
C ARG A 33 4.03 -4.05 -4.38
N VAL A 34 4.44 -4.31 -3.15
CA VAL A 34 5.23 -3.39 -2.33
C VAL A 34 6.62 -3.96 -2.11
N TYR A 35 7.61 -3.14 -2.41
CA TYR A 35 9.02 -3.44 -2.24
C TYR A 35 9.62 -2.47 -1.22
N GLU A 36 10.49 -2.96 -0.34
CA GLU A 36 11.29 -2.12 0.57
C GLU A 36 12.77 -2.37 0.23
N ASN A 37 13.51 -1.32 -0.11
CA ASN A 37 14.91 -1.45 -0.56
C ASN A 37 15.12 -2.49 -1.69
N GLY A 38 14.14 -2.61 -2.59
CA GLY A 38 14.14 -3.60 -3.69
C GLY A 38 13.76 -5.04 -3.29
N ALA A 39 13.46 -5.29 -2.02
CA ALA A 39 12.96 -6.58 -1.55
C ALA A 39 11.43 -6.60 -1.51
N TYR A 40 10.80 -7.66 -2.02
CA TYR A 40 9.34 -7.81 -1.95
C TYR A 40 8.91 -8.10 -0.51
N VAL A 41 8.18 -7.16 0.10
CA VAL A 41 7.78 -7.24 1.51
C VAL A 41 6.28 -7.47 1.69
N ALA A 42 5.46 -6.95 0.79
CA ALA A 42 4.00 -7.07 0.89
C ALA A 42 3.31 -6.91 -0.48
N SER A 43 2.07 -7.35 -0.58
CA SER A 43 1.20 -7.08 -1.71
C SER A 43 -0.23 -6.84 -1.28
N PHE A 44 -0.98 -6.14 -2.12
CA PHE A 44 -2.38 -5.78 -1.90
C PHE A 44 -3.23 -6.17 -3.10
N THR A 45 -4.50 -6.43 -2.85
CA THR A 45 -5.53 -6.64 -3.89
C THR A 45 -6.73 -5.76 -3.57
N PRO A 46 -7.43 -5.21 -4.57
CA PRO A 46 -8.79 -4.74 -4.35
C PRO A 46 -9.69 -5.93 -3.99
N ASP A 47 -10.60 -5.74 -3.04
CA ASP A 47 -11.75 -6.63 -2.80
C ASP A 47 -12.91 -6.29 -3.74
N ASP A 48 -13.99 -7.08 -3.72
CA ASP A 48 -15.23 -6.83 -4.48
C ASP A 48 -15.88 -5.46 -4.19
N HIS A 49 -15.50 -4.81 -3.09
CA HIS A 49 -15.94 -3.46 -2.72
C HIS A 49 -14.93 -2.35 -3.09
N ASP A 50 -13.94 -2.64 -3.95
CA ASP A 50 -12.86 -1.71 -4.35
C ASP A 50 -11.92 -1.27 -3.21
N PHE A 51 -12.01 -1.88 -2.02
CA PHE A 51 -11.08 -1.62 -0.91
C PHE A 51 -9.79 -2.41 -1.06
N LEU A 52 -8.64 -1.78 -0.81
CA LEU A 52 -7.36 -2.48 -0.78
C LEU A 52 -7.25 -3.38 0.46
N GLN A 53 -7.13 -4.69 0.25
CA GLN A 53 -6.82 -5.68 1.27
C GLN A 53 -5.41 -6.23 1.09
N ILE A 54 -4.79 -6.67 2.19
CA ILE A 54 -3.48 -7.31 2.19
C ILE A 54 -3.61 -8.67 1.50
N CYS A 55 -2.85 -8.87 0.43
CA CYS A 55 -2.83 -10.11 -0.32
C CYS A 55 -1.75 -11.07 0.20
N GLN A 56 -0.52 -10.60 0.34
CA GLN A 56 0.59 -11.34 0.94
C GLN A 56 1.46 -10.41 1.79
N ASN A 57 2.04 -10.95 2.86
CA ASN A 57 2.97 -10.22 3.73
C ASN A 57 4.20 -11.07 4.08
N PRO A 58 5.04 -11.45 3.10
CA PRO A 58 6.25 -12.23 3.36
C PRO A 58 7.30 -11.49 4.19
N GLY A 59 7.31 -10.15 4.13
CA GLY A 59 8.19 -9.30 4.91
C GLY A 59 7.81 -9.19 6.38
N ASN A 60 6.69 -9.79 6.80
CA ASN A 60 6.14 -9.65 8.15
C ASN A 60 6.05 -8.18 8.58
N VAL A 61 5.66 -7.33 7.63
CA VAL A 61 5.46 -5.90 7.80
C VAL A 61 4.37 -5.71 8.85
N GLY A 62 4.63 -4.86 9.83
CA GLY A 62 3.67 -4.59 10.91
C GLY A 62 2.33 -4.09 10.36
N GLU A 63 1.23 -4.52 10.97
CA GLU A 63 -0.13 -4.17 10.55
C GLU A 63 -0.35 -2.66 10.39
N GLN A 64 0.27 -1.86 11.27
CA GLN A 64 0.23 -0.41 11.19
C GLN A 64 0.84 0.12 9.88
N ILE A 65 1.99 -0.41 9.44
CA ILE A 65 2.63 -0.02 8.18
C ILE A 65 1.78 -0.50 7.01
N LEU A 66 1.20 -1.70 7.08
CA LEU A 66 0.30 -2.20 6.03
C LEU A 66 -0.93 -1.31 5.86
N HIS A 67 -1.52 -0.84 6.97
CA HIS A 67 -2.63 0.12 6.93
C HIS A 67 -2.20 1.45 6.31
N PHE A 68 -1.03 1.98 6.67
CA PHE A 68 -0.51 3.20 6.04
C PHE A 68 -0.21 3.01 4.55
N LEU A 69 0.29 1.85 4.14
CA LEU A 69 0.50 1.51 2.73
C LEU A 69 -0.83 1.51 1.98
N ALA A 70 -1.86 0.82 2.49
CA ALA A 70 -3.17 0.79 1.87
C ALA A 70 -3.75 2.21 1.72
N ASP A 71 -3.73 3.01 2.79
CA ASP A 71 -4.21 4.41 2.78
C ASP A 71 -3.47 5.27 1.75
N LYS A 72 -2.15 5.13 1.64
CA LYS A 72 -1.33 5.86 0.66
C LYS A 72 -1.60 5.42 -0.77
N ILE A 73 -1.82 4.13 -1.00
CA ILE A 73 -2.18 3.59 -2.31
C ILE A 73 -3.56 4.13 -2.69
N GLU A 74 -4.56 4.01 -1.82
CA GLU A 74 -5.92 4.51 -2.06
C GLU A 74 -5.95 6.03 -2.28
N ALA A 75 -5.18 6.81 -1.52
CA ALA A 75 -5.04 8.25 -1.71
C ALA A 75 -4.39 8.64 -3.05
N HIS A 76 -3.58 7.76 -3.63
CA HIS A 76 -2.99 7.97 -4.95
C HIS A 76 -3.99 7.62 -6.08
N HIS A 77 -5.02 6.83 -5.80
CA HIS A 77 -6.06 6.55 -6.78
C HIS A 77 -6.95 7.79 -6.99
N PRO A 78 -7.12 8.29 -8.23
CA PRO A 78 -7.89 9.50 -8.51
C PRO A 78 -9.39 9.41 -8.15
N HIS A 79 -9.87 8.23 -7.75
CA HIS A 79 -11.25 8.00 -7.29
C HIS A 79 -11.40 7.90 -5.76
N GLY A 80 -10.32 7.99 -4.97
CA GLY A 80 -10.34 7.90 -3.51
C GLY A 80 -10.65 9.22 -2.82
N ILE A 81 -11.85 9.79 -3.03
CA ILE A 81 -12.33 10.88 -2.17
C ILE A 81 -12.74 10.28 -0.82
N ASN A 82 -11.88 10.45 0.19
CA ASN A 82 -12.34 10.81 1.53
C ASN A 82 -11.21 11.46 2.35
N ASP A 83 -11.11 12.77 2.18
CA ASP A 83 -10.49 13.74 3.09
C ASP A 83 -11.08 13.57 4.51
N ASN A 84 -10.51 12.69 5.34
CA ASN A 84 -10.90 12.60 6.77
C ASN A 84 -9.72 12.50 7.76
N ILE A 85 -8.46 12.52 7.33
CA ILE A 85 -7.28 12.55 8.24
C ILE A 85 -6.70 13.97 8.37
N ARG A 86 -7.57 14.99 8.50
CA ARG A 86 -7.17 16.35 8.92
C ARG A 86 -7.66 16.78 10.30
N LYS A 87 -8.18 15.87 11.13
CA LYS A 87 -8.58 16.18 12.51
C LYS A 87 -7.98 15.23 13.55
N LEU A 88 -6.66 15.23 13.68
CA LEU A 88 -6.01 15.07 14.99
C LEU A 88 -4.94 16.15 15.17
N LYS A 89 -5.42 17.40 15.17
CA LYS A 89 -4.83 18.47 15.97
C LYS A 89 -5.98 19.13 16.71
N LEU A 90 -6.10 18.84 17.99
CA LEU A 90 -6.13 19.82 19.07
C LEU A 90 -6.10 19.09 20.42
#